data_AF-A0A7X1SRR3-F1
#
_entry.id   AF-A0A7X1SRR3-F1
#
_cell.length_a   1.000
_cell.length_b   1.000
_cell.length_c   1.000
_cell.angle_alpha   90.00
_cell.angle_beta   90.00
_cell.angle_gamma   90.00
#
_symmetry.space_group_name_H-M   'P 1'
#
loop_
_entity.id
_entity.type
_entity.pdbx_description
1 polymer ?
#
loop_
_entity_poly.entity_id
_entity_poly.type
_entity_poly.pdbx_seq_one_letter_code
_entity_poly.pdbx_strand_id
1 'polypeptide(L)'
;MTQGPIRLPRWPITRLKLLDMTPDQKGAPYAGAPVTLLQRDGFVEGRSLLWLGEPQRTSGHLEESLDEHGQPALTISDPLFRALMPVDAPRPFILAGFHMSFLRRVLGGPQDRPPHDLCLYRLARQRASWLRPCGLQESVLELRTDLMTELTQDSPFLRLNCATALLETLLEWEPLNRLLVLSGNVVSPPPGEEEPFGQAAEWSCLPQGPAMLED
;
A
#
# COMPACT_ATOMS: atom_id res chain seq x y z
N MET A 1 8.32 -2.25 -36.28
CA MET A 1 8.17 -0.88 -35.76
C MET A 1 8.78 -0.87 -34.37
N THR A 2 9.92 -0.21 -34.18
CA THR A 2 10.53 -0.05 -32.85
C THR A 2 9.66 0.91 -32.05
N GLN A 3 8.94 0.40 -31.05
CA GLN A 3 8.26 1.27 -30.10
C GLN A 3 9.32 2.15 -29.45
N GLY A 4 9.24 3.46 -29.69
CA GLY A 4 10.09 4.43 -29.02
C GLY A 4 9.92 4.32 -27.49
N PRO A 5 10.87 4.82 -26.69
CA PRO A 5 10.79 4.72 -25.24
C PRO A 5 9.45 5.30 -24.76
N ILE A 6 8.68 4.49 -24.02
CA ILE A 6 7.41 4.88 -23.43
C ILE A 6 7.66 6.12 -22.57
N ARG A 7 7.20 7.28 -23.04
CA ARG A 7 7.26 8.52 -22.27
C ARG A 7 6.09 8.52 -21.30
N LEU A 8 6.37 8.17 -20.06
CA LEU A 8 5.39 8.30 -19.00
C LEU A 8 5.04 9.78 -18.83
N PRO A 9 3.75 10.11 -18.63
CA PRO A 9 3.35 11.47 -18.31
C PRO A 9 4.16 11.96 -17.10
N ARG A 10 4.72 13.17 -17.20
CA ARG A 10 5.37 13.81 -16.07
C ARG A 10 4.29 14.54 -15.28
N TRP A 11 3.93 14.00 -14.12
CA TRP A 11 3.08 14.71 -13.16
C TRP A 11 3.99 15.52 -12.24
N PRO A 12 4.05 16.85 -12.37
CA PRO A 12 4.95 17.67 -11.57
C PRO A 12 4.55 17.62 -10.09
N ILE A 13 3.24 17.71 -9.80
CA ILE A 13 2.67 17.69 -8.46
C ILE A 13 1.46 16.76 -8.44
N THR A 14 1.39 15.87 -7.46
CA THR A 14 0.39 14.80 -7.42
C THR A 14 -0.11 14.51 -6.01
N ARG A 15 -1.42 14.25 -5.86
CA ARG A 15 -2.02 13.81 -4.59
C ARG A 15 -1.69 12.34 -4.34
N LEU A 16 -1.12 12.07 -3.18
CA LEU A 16 -0.84 10.73 -2.69
C LEU A 16 -1.60 10.52 -1.38
N LYS A 17 -2.14 9.32 -1.21
CA LYS A 17 -2.66 8.85 0.08
C LYS A 17 -1.87 7.62 0.48
N LEU A 18 -1.15 7.72 1.60
CA LEU A 18 -0.46 6.60 2.21
C LEU A 18 -1.45 5.87 3.11
N LEU A 19 -1.52 4.55 3.00
CA LEU A 19 -2.42 3.73 3.76
C LEU A 19 -1.74 2.48 4.32
N ASP A 20 -2.20 2.08 5.49
CA ASP A 20 -1.95 0.78 6.10
C ASP A 20 -3.27 0.28 6.68
N MET A 21 -3.44 -1.03 6.71
CA MET A 21 -4.64 -1.65 7.27
C MET A 21 -4.21 -2.79 8.17
N THR A 22 -4.94 -3.00 9.26
CA THR A 22 -4.65 -4.06 10.21
C THR A 22 -5.94 -4.70 10.68
N PRO A 23 -6.02 -6.03 10.79
CA PRO A 23 -7.14 -6.66 11.45
C PRO A 23 -7.05 -6.38 12.95
N ASP A 24 -8.17 -6.12 13.60
CA ASP A 24 -8.19 -5.86 15.05
C ASP A 24 -8.04 -7.17 15.85
N GLN A 25 -8.22 -8.32 15.19
CA GLN A 25 -8.10 -9.66 15.76
C GLN A 25 -7.20 -10.54 14.87
N LYS A 26 -6.46 -11.47 15.49
CA LYS A 26 -5.68 -12.47 14.76
C LYS A 26 -6.58 -13.61 14.27
N GLY A 27 -6.29 -14.15 13.09
CA GLY A 27 -6.97 -15.32 12.52
C GLY A 27 -7.50 -15.09 11.12
N ALA A 28 -8.29 -16.04 10.60
CA ALA A 28 -8.86 -16.01 9.27
C ALA A 28 -9.74 -14.78 9.03
N PRO A 29 -9.76 -14.22 7.81
CA PRO A 29 -10.71 -13.19 7.45
C PRO A 29 -12.12 -13.79 7.34
N TYR A 30 -13.11 -13.05 7.82
CA TYR A 30 -14.53 -13.40 7.67
C TYR A 30 -15.38 -12.13 7.51
N ALA A 31 -16.57 -12.26 6.94
CA ALA A 31 -17.51 -11.16 6.85
C ALA A 31 -17.92 -10.66 8.25
N GLY A 32 -17.75 -9.36 8.50
CA GLY A 32 -17.93 -8.74 9.80
C GLY A 32 -16.65 -8.67 10.65
N ALA A 33 -15.52 -9.22 10.19
CA ALA A 33 -14.25 -9.13 10.91
C ALA A 33 -13.82 -7.66 11.06
N PRO A 34 -13.48 -7.19 12.28
CA PRO A 34 -13.11 -5.80 12.52
C PRO A 34 -11.72 -5.49 11.95
N VAL A 35 -11.61 -4.34 11.28
CA VAL A 35 -10.36 -3.85 10.71
C VAL A 35 -10.17 -2.37 11.01
N THR A 36 -8.92 -1.98 11.24
CA THR A 36 -8.50 -0.59 11.38
C THR A 36 -7.78 -0.14 10.11
N LEU A 37 -8.23 0.98 9.54
CA LEU A 37 -7.53 1.72 8.50
C LEU A 37 -6.72 2.85 9.12
N LEU A 38 -5.44 2.90 8.76
CA LEU A 38 -4.55 4.03 9.01
C LEU A 38 -4.27 4.72 7.67
N GLN A 39 -4.38 6.05 7.63
CA GLN A 39 -4.14 6.79 6.40
C GLN A 39 -3.55 8.17 6.64
N ARG A 40 -2.82 8.68 5.65
CA ARG A 40 -2.32 10.06 5.62
C ARG A 40 -2.33 10.62 4.21
N ASP A 41 -2.85 11.82 4.06
CA ASP A 41 -2.90 12.54 2.78
C ASP A 41 -1.68 13.43 2.59
N GLY A 42 -1.14 13.44 1.37
CA GLY A 42 0.02 14.25 1.01
C GLY A 42 0.04 14.68 -0.45
N PHE A 43 0.96 15.58 -0.76
CA PHE A 43 1.35 15.93 -2.13
C PHE A 43 2.80 15.54 -2.36
N VAL A 44 3.08 15.02 -3.55
CA VAL A 44 4.44 14.75 -4.00
C VAL A 44 4.77 15.62 -5.20
N GLU A 45 5.89 16.33 -5.12
CA GLU A 45 6.49 17.09 -6.21
C GLU A 45 7.88 16.54 -6.53
N GLY A 46 7.99 15.74 -7.59
CA GLY A 46 9.23 15.04 -7.93
C GLY A 46 9.68 14.06 -6.85
N ARG A 47 10.55 14.51 -5.93
CA ARG A 47 11.07 13.77 -4.76
C ARG A 47 10.61 14.36 -3.43
N SER A 48 10.02 15.54 -3.44
CA SER A 48 9.57 16.22 -2.23
C SER A 48 8.17 15.76 -1.84
N LEU A 49 7.99 15.40 -0.57
CA LEU A 49 6.72 14.99 0.00
C LEU A 49 6.27 16.04 1.01
N LEU A 50 5.02 16.49 0.88
CA LEU A 50 4.36 17.40 1.80
C LEU A 50 3.11 16.71 2.37
N TRP A 51 3.09 16.48 3.68
CA TRP A 51 1.91 15.96 4.37
C TRP A 51 0.88 17.07 4.60
N LEU A 52 -0.39 16.77 4.30
CA LEU A 52 -1.49 17.73 4.40
C LEU A 52 -2.12 17.80 5.79
N GLY A 53 -1.77 16.85 6.67
CA GLY A 53 -2.30 16.79 8.02
C GLY A 53 -1.73 15.62 8.81
N GLU A 54 -2.29 15.45 10.00
CA GLU A 54 -1.96 14.34 10.88
C GLU A 54 -2.52 13.00 10.36
N PRO A 55 -1.84 11.89 10.65
CA PRO A 55 -2.39 10.55 10.49
C PRO A 55 -3.82 10.42 10.98
N GLN A 56 -4.65 9.73 10.19
CA GLN A 56 -6.03 9.43 10.55
C GLN A 56 -6.19 7.93 10.81
N ARG A 57 -7.02 7.60 11.79
CA ARG A 57 -7.39 6.23 12.14
C ARG A 57 -8.91 6.09 12.02
N THR A 58 -9.35 5.12 11.23
CA THR A 58 -10.78 4.81 11.05
C THR A 58 -10.99 3.33 11.28
N SER A 59 -11.97 2.97 12.11
CA SER A 59 -12.36 1.58 12.35
C SER A 59 -13.55 1.21 11.46
N GLY A 60 -13.57 -0.04 11.02
CA GLY A 60 -14.67 -0.61 10.26
C GLY A 60 -14.60 -2.13 10.28
N HIS A 61 -15.12 -2.78 9.25
CA HIS A 61 -15.15 -4.23 9.16
C HIS A 61 -15.05 -4.68 7.71
N LEU A 62 -14.82 -5.98 7.52
CA LEU A 62 -14.91 -6.61 6.21
C LEU A 62 -16.36 -6.93 5.86
N GLU A 63 -16.72 -6.78 4.60
CA GLU A 63 -17.99 -7.16 4.01
C GLU A 63 -17.78 -8.19 2.91
N GLU A 64 -18.75 -9.08 2.71
CA GLU A 64 -18.75 -9.99 1.57
C GLU A 64 -19.30 -9.26 0.34
N SER A 65 -18.55 -9.34 -0.75
CA SER A 65 -18.84 -8.66 -2.01
C SER A 65 -18.45 -9.57 -3.18
N LEU A 66 -18.64 -9.10 -4.42
CA LEU A 66 -18.15 -9.78 -5.61
C LEU A 66 -16.94 -9.03 -6.16
N ASP A 67 -15.91 -9.76 -6.56
CA ASP A 67 -14.76 -9.21 -7.28
C ASP A 67 -15.11 -8.88 -8.75
N GLU A 68 -14.12 -8.42 -9.51
CA GLU A 68 -14.26 -8.08 -10.94
C GLU A 68 -14.63 -9.28 -11.84
N HIS A 69 -14.50 -10.50 -11.32
CA HIS A 69 -14.86 -11.75 -11.99
C HIS A 69 -16.16 -12.37 -11.44
N GLY A 70 -16.88 -11.66 -10.57
CA GLY A 70 -18.12 -12.14 -9.97
C GLY A 70 -17.91 -13.25 -8.93
N GLN A 71 -16.69 -13.43 -8.42
CA GLN A 71 -16.40 -14.38 -7.34
C GLN A 71 -16.59 -13.71 -5.97
N PRO A 72 -17.03 -14.46 -4.94
CA PRO A 72 -17.08 -13.94 -3.57
C PRO A 72 -15.72 -13.45 -3.11
N ALA A 73 -15.67 -12.23 -2.59
CA ALA A 73 -14.49 -11.57 -2.08
C ALA A 73 -14.80 -10.74 -0.83
N LEU A 74 -13.88 -10.75 0.13
CA LEU A 74 -13.96 -9.90 1.31
C LEU A 74 -13.35 -8.53 1.00
N THR A 75 -14.16 -7.49 1.13
CA THR A 75 -13.76 -6.10 0.91
C THR A 75 -14.03 -5.26 2.15
N ILE A 76 -13.50 -4.03 2.21
CA ILE A 76 -13.79 -3.12 3.32
C ILE A 76 -15.22 -2.59 3.25
N SER A 77 -15.77 -2.28 4.42
CA SER A 77 -17.07 -1.63 4.54
C SER A 77 -17.11 -0.24 3.90
N ASP A 78 -18.31 0.16 3.49
CA ASP A 78 -18.64 1.45 2.89
C ASP A 78 -18.02 2.66 3.65
N PRO A 79 -18.07 2.74 5.00
CA PRO A 79 -17.45 3.82 5.76
C PRO A 79 -15.92 3.92 5.55
N LEU A 80 -15.22 2.77 5.50
CA LEU A 80 -13.78 2.74 5.26
C LEU A 80 -13.46 3.14 3.82
N PHE A 81 -14.26 2.69 2.85
CA PHE A 81 -14.10 3.08 1.45
C PHE A 81 -14.28 4.60 1.30
N ARG A 82 -15.30 5.20 1.93
CA ARG A 82 -15.52 6.65 1.92
C ARG A 82 -14.42 7.42 2.63
N ALA A 83 -13.77 6.84 3.64
CA ALA A 83 -12.62 7.46 4.29
C ALA A 83 -11.40 7.54 3.36
N LEU A 84 -11.21 6.54 2.48
CA LEU A 84 -10.16 6.52 1.46
C LEU A 84 -10.50 7.37 0.23
N MET A 85 -11.75 7.33 -0.20
CA MET A 85 -12.25 7.95 -1.43
C MET A 85 -13.48 8.81 -1.11
N PRO A 86 -13.30 9.94 -0.40
CA PRO A 86 -14.40 10.82 -0.04
C PRO A 86 -15.10 11.38 -1.28
N VAL A 87 -16.43 11.47 -1.23
CA VAL A 87 -17.28 11.96 -2.34
C VAL A 87 -16.98 13.44 -2.64
N ASP A 88 -16.77 14.24 -1.60
CA ASP A 88 -16.64 15.69 -1.69
C ASP A 88 -15.20 16.20 -1.74
N ALA A 89 -14.23 15.31 -1.94
CA ALA A 89 -12.82 15.68 -2.06
C ALA A 89 -12.18 15.08 -3.32
N PRO A 90 -11.21 15.78 -3.94
CA PRO A 90 -10.51 15.24 -5.08
C PRO A 90 -9.84 13.91 -4.72
N ARG A 91 -10.10 12.89 -5.55
CA ARG A 91 -9.53 11.55 -5.37
C ARG A 91 -8.00 11.63 -5.34
N PRO A 92 -7.33 10.82 -4.48
CA PRO A 92 -5.89 10.65 -4.61
C PRO A 92 -5.57 10.14 -6.02
N PHE A 93 -4.46 10.60 -6.57
CA PHE A 93 -3.97 10.06 -7.83
C PHE A 93 -3.10 8.81 -7.58
N ILE A 94 -2.56 8.68 -6.37
CA ILE A 94 -1.72 7.55 -5.95
C ILE A 94 -2.23 7.03 -4.61
N LEU A 95 -2.42 5.71 -4.52
CA LEU A 95 -2.51 4.99 -3.27
C LEU A 95 -1.17 4.32 -3.01
N ALA A 96 -0.56 4.66 -1.88
CA ALA A 96 0.70 4.07 -1.45
C ALA A 96 0.49 3.21 -0.23
N GLY A 97 1.19 2.09 -0.15
CA GLY A 97 1.13 1.18 0.99
C GLY A 97 2.24 0.15 0.90
N PHE A 98 2.58 -0.46 2.04
CA PHE A 98 3.70 -1.39 2.08
C PHE A 98 3.47 -2.58 1.15
N HIS A 99 2.32 -3.25 1.27
CA HIS A 99 1.95 -4.37 0.41
C HIS A 99 0.68 -4.08 -0.40
N MET A 100 0.75 -3.12 -1.32
CA MET A 100 -0.41 -2.68 -2.12
C MET A 100 -1.09 -3.80 -2.92
N SER A 101 -0.36 -4.84 -3.32
CA SER A 101 -0.96 -5.99 -4.03
C SER A 101 -1.99 -6.75 -3.17
N PHE A 102 -1.79 -6.74 -1.85
CA PHE A 102 -2.75 -7.31 -0.89
C PHE A 102 -3.84 -6.29 -0.58
N LEU A 103 -3.45 -5.06 -0.22
CA LEU A 103 -4.39 -4.01 0.15
C LEU A 103 -5.43 -3.80 -0.96
N ARG A 104 -5.00 -3.78 -2.23
CA ARG A 104 -5.88 -3.69 -3.39
C ARG A 104 -7.01 -4.72 -3.40
N ARG A 105 -6.76 -5.97 -2.97
CA ARG A 105 -7.80 -7.00 -2.92
C ARG A 105 -8.88 -6.66 -1.90
N VAL A 106 -8.45 -6.18 -0.73
CA VAL A 106 -9.35 -5.83 0.38
C VAL A 106 -10.07 -4.50 0.14
N LEU A 107 -9.46 -3.57 -0.62
CA LEU A 107 -10.12 -2.31 -1.01
C LEU A 107 -11.27 -2.53 -2.00
N GLY A 108 -11.23 -3.61 -2.77
CA GLY A 108 -12.21 -3.92 -3.81
C GLY A 108 -12.06 -3.09 -5.09
N GLY A 109 -12.41 -3.72 -6.22
CA GLY A 109 -12.77 -3.04 -7.47
C GLY A 109 -11.69 -2.95 -8.57
N PRO A 110 -12.11 -2.91 -9.85
CA PRO A 110 -11.25 -2.61 -10.98
C PRO A 110 -10.94 -1.11 -11.05
N GLN A 111 -9.71 -0.78 -11.42
CA GLN A 111 -9.26 0.60 -11.58
C GLN A 111 -8.59 0.77 -12.94
N ASP A 112 -9.42 0.81 -14.00
CA ASP A 112 -9.01 1.23 -15.35
C ASP A 112 -8.44 2.66 -15.38
N ARG A 113 -8.49 3.36 -14.24
CA ARG A 113 -8.13 4.76 -14.03
C ARG A 113 -7.55 4.95 -12.63
N PRO A 114 -6.85 6.07 -12.36
CA PRO A 114 -6.36 6.40 -11.03
C PRO A 114 -7.39 6.21 -9.91
N PRO A 115 -6.94 5.94 -8.67
CA PRO A 115 -5.54 5.98 -8.24
C PRO A 115 -4.59 4.88 -8.75
N HIS A 116 -3.32 5.23 -8.95
CA HIS A 116 -2.25 4.27 -9.23
C HIS A 116 -1.68 3.69 -7.93
N ASP A 117 -1.30 2.42 -7.93
CA ASP A 117 -0.75 1.76 -6.76
C ASP A 117 0.78 1.91 -6.67
N LEU A 118 1.24 2.43 -5.53
CA LEU A 118 2.64 2.51 -5.16
C LEU A 118 2.95 1.50 -4.04
N CYS A 119 3.50 0.34 -4.42
CA CYS A 119 3.82 -0.76 -3.52
C CYS A 119 5.23 -0.58 -2.95
N LEU A 120 5.34 -0.13 -1.70
CA LEU A 120 6.64 0.19 -1.10
C LEU A 120 7.52 -1.05 -0.91
N TYR A 121 6.92 -2.20 -0.61
CA TYR A 121 7.65 -3.47 -0.50
C TYR A 121 8.37 -3.83 -1.80
N ARG A 122 7.67 -3.76 -2.95
CA ARG A 122 8.26 -4.03 -4.27
C ARG A 122 9.46 -3.12 -4.54
N LEU A 123 9.30 -1.85 -4.21
CA LEU A 123 10.33 -0.84 -4.42
C LEU A 123 11.54 -1.07 -3.52
N ALA A 124 11.32 -1.35 -2.23
CA ALA A 124 12.40 -1.68 -1.29
C ALA A 124 13.19 -2.91 -1.77
N ARG A 125 12.51 -3.98 -2.19
CA ARG A 125 13.15 -5.20 -2.72
C ARG A 125 14.01 -4.93 -3.96
N GLN A 126 13.56 -4.05 -4.84
CA GLN A 126 14.30 -3.73 -6.07
C GLN A 126 15.47 -2.78 -5.85
N ARG A 127 15.31 -1.81 -4.94
CA ARG A 127 16.30 -0.75 -4.73
C ARG A 127 17.33 -1.09 -3.66
N ALA A 128 16.96 -1.93 -2.71
CA ALA A 128 17.84 -2.44 -1.67
C ALA A 128 17.87 -3.97 -1.76
N SER A 129 18.53 -4.48 -2.81
CA SER A 129 18.59 -5.92 -3.12
C SER A 129 19.28 -6.75 -2.04
N TRP A 130 20.06 -6.11 -1.17
CA TRP A 130 20.69 -6.74 0.00
C TRP A 130 19.73 -6.97 1.16
N LEU A 131 18.60 -6.26 1.22
CA LEU A 131 17.57 -6.53 2.22
C LEU A 131 17.11 -7.97 2.04
N ARG A 132 16.90 -8.68 3.14
CA ARG A 132 16.20 -9.97 3.06
C ARG A 132 14.71 -9.69 2.82
N PRO A 133 13.93 -10.67 2.34
CA PRO A 133 12.48 -10.57 2.46
C PRO A 133 12.13 -10.45 3.94
N CYS A 134 11.65 -9.28 4.34
CA CYS A 134 11.21 -8.95 5.70
C CYS A 134 9.98 -8.04 5.64
N GLY A 135 9.34 -7.85 6.78
CA GLY A 135 8.17 -7.01 6.98
C GLY A 135 8.51 -5.52 7.00
N LEU A 136 7.48 -4.70 7.19
CA LEU A 136 7.57 -3.25 7.06
C LEU A 136 8.56 -2.63 8.05
N GLN A 137 8.44 -2.97 9.33
CA GLN A 137 9.26 -2.36 10.38
C GLN A 137 10.73 -2.75 10.22
N GLU A 138 11.01 -4.02 9.97
CA GLU A 138 12.38 -4.50 9.74
C GLU A 138 13.01 -3.86 8.50
N SER A 139 12.26 -3.78 7.39
CA SER A 139 12.72 -3.12 6.16
C SER A 139 13.16 -1.68 6.46
N VAL A 140 12.41 -0.96 7.28
CA VAL A 140 12.74 0.42 7.62
C VAL A 140 13.90 0.51 8.59
N LEU A 141 13.96 -0.35 9.61
CA LEU A 141 15.07 -0.36 10.57
C LEU A 141 16.41 -0.70 9.91
N GLU A 142 16.42 -1.55 8.89
CA GLU A 142 17.63 -1.82 8.10
C GLU A 142 18.04 -0.63 7.20
N LEU A 143 17.07 0.15 6.71
CA LEU A 143 17.34 1.29 5.82
C LEU A 143 17.59 2.62 6.55
N ARG A 144 16.99 2.79 7.73
CA ARG A 144 16.92 4.05 8.51
C ARG A 144 17.21 3.76 9.97
N THR A 145 18.46 3.39 10.24
CA THR A 145 18.94 3.11 11.61
C THR A 145 18.89 4.34 12.51
N ASP A 146 18.87 5.54 11.93
CA ASP A 146 18.67 6.81 12.61
C ASP A 146 17.29 6.95 13.27
N LEU A 147 16.29 6.20 12.79
CA LEU A 147 14.91 6.25 13.29
C LEU A 147 14.58 5.10 14.27
N MET A 148 15.58 4.35 14.71
CA MET A 148 15.38 3.13 15.52
C MET A 148 14.63 3.43 16.83
N THR A 149 14.89 4.57 17.47
CA THR A 149 14.21 4.93 18.71
C THR A 149 12.75 5.31 18.49
N GLU A 150 12.41 6.10 17.46
CA GLU A 150 11.00 6.43 17.21
C GLU A 150 10.20 5.23 16.70
N LEU A 151 10.81 4.38 15.87
CA LEU A 151 10.13 3.25 15.22
C LEU A 151 10.15 1.96 16.05
N THR A 152 10.54 2.03 17.31
CA THR A 152 10.40 0.92 18.28
C THR A 152 9.50 1.29 19.45
N GLN A 153 9.05 2.55 19.53
CA GLN A 153 8.09 3.00 20.52
C GLN A 153 6.69 2.46 20.19
N ASP A 154 5.97 2.04 21.23
CA ASP A 154 4.60 1.59 21.10
C ASP A 154 3.69 2.76 20.67
N SER A 155 3.01 2.59 19.55
CA SER A 155 2.15 3.62 18.97
C SER A 155 1.06 3.00 18.10
N PRO A 156 -0.20 3.48 18.19
CA PRO A 156 -1.26 3.02 17.29
C PRO A 156 -1.02 3.40 15.82
N PHE A 157 -0.05 4.29 15.54
CA PHE A 157 0.34 4.70 14.20
C PHE A 157 1.70 4.15 13.77
N LEU A 158 2.33 3.26 14.56
CA LEU A 158 3.69 2.78 14.32
C LEU A 158 3.88 2.28 12.89
N ARG A 159 2.97 1.46 12.38
CA ARG A 159 3.05 0.93 11.01
C ARG A 159 2.95 2.01 9.95
N LEU A 160 2.04 2.98 10.10
CA LEU A 160 1.93 4.09 9.16
C LEU A 160 3.19 4.98 9.21
N ASN A 161 3.81 5.13 10.39
CA ASN A 161 5.08 5.85 10.54
C ASN A 161 6.23 5.10 9.85
N CYS A 162 6.30 3.78 9.97
CA CYS A 162 7.24 2.97 9.20
C CYS A 162 7.01 3.13 7.69
N ALA A 163 5.75 3.04 7.23
CA ALA A 163 5.41 3.22 5.81
C ALA A 163 5.78 4.64 5.31
N THR A 164 5.63 5.65 6.18
CA THR A 164 6.03 7.04 5.91
C THR A 164 7.54 7.13 5.72
N ALA A 165 8.33 6.62 6.68
CA ALA A 165 9.79 6.63 6.60
C ALA A 165 10.31 5.85 5.39
N LEU A 166 9.67 4.73 5.03
CA LEU A 166 10.02 3.97 3.84
C LEU A 166 9.74 4.76 2.56
N LEU A 167 8.56 5.38 2.45
CA LEU A 167 8.21 6.20 1.30
C LEU A 167 9.17 7.37 1.12
N GLU A 168 9.49 8.08 2.20
CA GLU A 168 10.45 9.20 2.19
C GLU A 168 11.84 8.72 1.72
N THR A 169 12.33 7.61 2.27
CA THR A 169 13.62 7.00 1.86
C THR A 169 13.62 6.61 0.37
N LEU A 170 12.51 6.04 -0.14
CA LEU A 170 12.40 5.70 -1.56
C LEU A 170 12.38 6.94 -2.47
N LEU A 171 11.74 8.02 -2.03
CA LEU A 171 11.68 9.29 -2.76
C LEU A 171 13.03 10.02 -2.78
N GLU A 172 13.88 9.84 -1.78
CA GLU A 172 15.26 10.33 -1.80
C GLU A 172 16.06 9.72 -2.95
N TRP A 173 15.83 8.43 -3.23
CA TRP A 173 16.52 7.70 -4.28
C TRP A 173 16.01 8.07 -5.68
N GLU A 174 14.70 8.19 -5.86
CA GLU A 174 14.09 8.32 -7.19
C GLU A 174 12.83 9.19 -7.20
N PRO A 175 12.56 9.94 -8.29
CA PRO A 175 11.32 10.68 -8.41
C PRO A 175 10.10 9.74 -8.49
N LEU A 176 8.96 10.21 -7.99
CA LEU A 176 7.72 9.47 -7.89
C LEU A 176 7.32 8.72 -9.16
N ASN A 177 7.42 9.36 -10.33
CA ASN A 177 7.03 8.76 -11.60
C ASN A 177 7.85 7.50 -11.91
N ARG A 178 9.13 7.46 -11.51
CA ARG A 178 9.97 6.28 -11.69
C ARG A 178 9.63 5.22 -10.66
N LEU A 179 9.30 5.61 -9.42
CA LEU A 179 8.82 4.67 -8.41
C LEU A 179 7.50 4.01 -8.85
N LEU A 180 6.56 4.75 -9.43
CA LEU A 180 5.30 4.18 -9.93
C LEU A 180 5.52 3.11 -10.99
N VAL A 181 6.47 3.32 -11.91
CA VAL A 181 6.82 2.30 -12.93
C VAL A 181 7.37 1.05 -12.29
N LEU A 182 8.30 1.22 -11.36
CA LEU A 182 8.98 0.11 -10.70
C LEU A 182 8.06 -0.67 -9.75
N SER A 183 7.05 -0.01 -9.20
CA SER A 183 5.98 -0.63 -8.42
C SER A 183 5.19 -1.67 -9.24
N GLY A 184 5.11 -1.50 -10.56
CA GLY A 184 4.47 -2.44 -11.47
C GLY A 184 5.20 -3.77 -11.63
N ASN A 185 6.50 -3.84 -11.35
CA ASN A 185 7.29 -5.06 -11.51
C ASN A 185 6.95 -6.10 -10.44
N VAL A 186 7.01 -7.38 -10.83
CA VAL A 186 6.78 -8.51 -9.92
C VAL A 186 8.04 -8.78 -9.08
N VAL A 187 7.86 -8.97 -7.77
CA VAL A 187 8.90 -9.46 -6.85
C VAL A 187 8.31 -10.55 -5.96
N SER A 188 9.14 -11.41 -5.37
CA SER A 188 8.70 -12.38 -4.37
C SER A 188 7.98 -11.68 -3.21
N PRO A 189 6.84 -12.19 -2.71
CA PRO A 189 6.08 -11.54 -1.62
C PRO A 189 6.89 -11.46 -0.32
N PRO A 190 6.51 -10.55 0.62
CA PRO A 190 7.12 -10.50 1.95
C PRO A 190 6.88 -11.83 2.70
N PRO A 191 7.76 -12.20 3.64
CA PRO A 191 7.50 -13.36 4.49
C PRO A 191 6.20 -13.16 5.27
N GLY A 192 5.40 -14.22 5.40
CA GLY A 192 4.08 -14.15 6.05
C GLY A 192 4.17 -13.67 7.51
N GLU A 193 5.19 -14.02 8.26
CA GLU A 193 5.18 -13.86 9.72
C GLU A 193 5.18 -12.40 10.22
N GLU A 194 5.57 -11.42 9.40
CA GLU A 194 5.81 -10.02 9.81
C GLU A 194 4.82 -8.99 9.24
N GLU A 195 3.83 -9.42 8.45
CA GLU A 195 2.73 -8.58 7.98
C GLU A 195 1.48 -8.76 8.86
N PRO A 196 0.67 -7.72 9.11
CA PRO A 196 -0.54 -7.80 9.96
C PRO A 196 -1.53 -8.83 9.44
N PHE A 197 -1.53 -8.98 8.11
CA PHE A 197 -2.32 -9.97 7.39
C PHE A 197 -1.50 -11.20 6.99
N GLY A 198 -0.17 -11.15 7.08
CA GLY A 198 0.69 -12.30 6.78
C GLY A 198 0.69 -13.35 7.89
N GLN A 199 0.32 -12.99 9.13
CA GLN A 199 0.20 -13.95 10.24
C GLN A 199 -0.90 -15.01 10.03
N ALA A 200 -1.78 -14.85 9.05
CA ALA A 200 -2.74 -15.89 8.72
C ALA A 200 -2.60 -16.23 7.24
N ALA A 201 -2.00 -17.40 6.97
CA ALA A 201 -1.99 -18.04 5.66
C ALA A 201 -3.38 -17.99 4.99
N GLU A 202 -4.45 -17.97 5.79
CA GLU A 202 -5.85 -17.82 5.45
C GLU A 202 -6.20 -16.50 4.71
N TRP A 203 -5.46 -15.40 4.91
CA TRP A 203 -5.63 -14.14 4.14
C TRP A 203 -4.91 -14.17 2.79
N SER A 204 -3.84 -14.96 2.69
CA SER A 204 -3.14 -15.18 1.42
C SER A 204 -3.97 -16.04 0.45
N CYS A 205 -4.97 -16.76 0.98
CA CYS A 205 -5.95 -17.59 0.26
C CYS A 205 -7.10 -16.80 -0.38
N LEU A 206 -7.16 -15.47 -0.25
CA LEU A 206 -8.04 -14.66 -1.10
C LEU A 206 -7.68 -14.97 -2.56
N PRO A 207 -8.66 -15.38 -3.40
CA PRO A 207 -8.39 -15.93 -4.72
C PRO A 207 -7.43 -15.01 -5.47
N GLN A 208 -6.33 -15.59 -5.95
CA GLN A 208 -5.41 -14.85 -6.80
C GLN A 208 -6.15 -14.61 -8.12
N GLY A 209 -6.51 -13.35 -8.40
CA GLY A 209 -6.76 -12.94 -9.77
C GLY A 209 -5.58 -13.39 -10.63
N PRO A 210 -5.81 -13.92 -11.84
CA PRO A 210 -4.72 -14.44 -12.65
C PRO A 210 -3.68 -13.33 -12.85
N ALA A 211 -2.40 -13.70 -12.75
CA ALA A 211 -1.33 -12.87 -13.27
C ALA A 211 -1.74 -12.48 -14.69
N MET A 212 -1.86 -11.17 -14.94
CA MET A 212 -2.16 -10.63 -16.26
C MET A 212 -1.29 -11.38 -17.28
N LEU A 213 -1.93 -12.27 -18.03
CA LEU A 213 -1.32 -12.93 -19.16
C LEU A 213 -0.94 -11.81 -20.12
N GLU A 214 0.36 -11.75 -20.42
CA GLU A 214 0.89 -10.99 -21.53
C GLU A 214 0.24 -11.53 -22.81
N ASP A 215 -0.47 -10.67 -23.54
CA ASP A 215 -0.71 -10.82 -24.97
C ASP A 215 0.38 -10.06 -25.75
#